data_AF-A0A522MF39-F1
#
_entry.id   AF-A0A522MF39-F1
#
_cell.length_a   1.000
_cell.length_b   1.000
_cell.length_c   1.000
_cell.angle_alpha   90.00
_cell.angle_beta   90.00
_cell.angle_gamma   90.00
#
_symmetry.space_group_name_H-M   'P 1'
#
loop_
_entity.id
_entity.type
_entity.pdbx_description
1 polymer ?
#
loop_
_entity_poly.entity_id
_entity_poly.type
_entity_poly.pdbx_seq_one_letter_code
_entity_poly.pdbx_strand_id
1 'polypeptide(L)'
;MDILELARQAGLQVLLDARIGSQTYHSVSGSLPALQRFADAIEAQAREGSAALRDSLRCHAPPARPAASTRLRKGARWLPMRRRPSGRRLQPASSQPNAVSRHARAT
;
A
#
# COMPACT_ATOMS: atom_id res chain seq x y z
N MET A 1 -6.89 -9.78 -17.99
CA MET A 1 -7.58 -8.49 -18.00
C MET A 1 -8.28 -8.35 -19.34
N ASP A 2 -9.61 -8.27 -19.36
CA ASP A 2 -10.36 -7.93 -20.57
C ASP A 2 -10.61 -6.41 -20.58
N ILE A 3 -9.96 -5.71 -21.49
CA ILE A 3 -10.02 -4.24 -21.58
C ILE A 3 -11.38 -3.74 -22.07
N LEU A 4 -12.11 -4.54 -22.85
CA LEU A 4 -13.40 -4.13 -23.39
C LEU A 4 -14.50 -4.19 -22.33
N GLU A 5 -14.45 -5.20 -21.45
CA GLU A 5 -15.35 -5.27 -20.30
C GLU A 5 -15.10 -4.13 -19.30
N LEU A 6 -13.84 -3.75 -19.06
CA LEU A 6 -13.51 -2.56 -18.26
C LEU A 6 -14.10 -1.28 -18.88
N ALA A 7 -14.02 -1.14 -20.20
CA ALA A 7 -14.61 0.00 -20.90
C ALA A 7 -16.13 0.05 -20.71
N ARG A 8 -16.81 -1.10 -20.81
CA ARG A 8 -18.26 -1.21 -20.59
C ARG A 8 -18.65 -0.88 -19.15
N GLN A 9 -17.90 -1.38 -18.16
CA GLN A 9 -18.12 -1.09 -16.75
C GLN A 9 -17.92 0.39 -16.43
N ALA A 10 -16.95 1.05 -17.06
CA ALA A 10 -16.72 2.48 -16.93
C ALA A 10 -17.83 3.36 -17.56
N GLY A 11 -18.70 2.74 -18.37
CA GLY A 11 -19.81 3.39 -19.07
C GLY A 11 -19.44 3.88 -20.46
N LEU A 12 -18.39 3.32 -21.08
CA LEU A 12 -18.06 3.57 -22.47
C LEU A 12 -18.83 2.60 -23.38
N GLN A 13 -19.26 3.11 -24.54
CA GLN A 13 -19.85 2.31 -25.60
C GLN A 13 -18.74 1.69 -26.43
N VAL A 14 -18.74 0.36 -26.53
CA VAL A 14 -17.79 -0.39 -27.36
C VAL A 14 -18.52 -0.81 -28.64
N LEU A 15 -18.00 -0.40 -29.81
CA LEU A 15 -18.49 -0.80 -31.12
C LEU A 15 -17.41 -1.63 -31.82
N LEU A 16 -17.84 -2.68 -32.51
CA LEU A 16 -16.99 -3.48 -33.38
C LEU A 16 -17.01 -2.85 -34.78
N ASP A 17 -15.93 -2.18 -35.18
CA ASP A 17 -15.92 -1.46 -36.46
C ASP A 17 -15.48 -2.33 -37.63
N ALA A 18 -14.44 -3.14 -37.45
CA ALA A 18 -13.87 -3.88 -38.56
C ALA A 18 -13.05 -5.09 -38.14
N ARG A 19 -12.95 -6.05 -39.06
CA ARG A 19 -11.94 -7.10 -39.05
C ARG A 19 -11.12 -7.00 -40.32
N ILE A 20 -9.81 -6.85 -40.19
CA ILE A 20 -8.88 -6.82 -41.32
C ILE A 20 -7.97 -8.04 -41.16
N GLY A 21 -8.12 -9.01 -42.06
CA GLY A 21 -7.47 -10.31 -41.95
C GLY A 21 -7.87 -11.03 -40.65
N SER A 22 -6.89 -11.27 -39.77
CA SER A 22 -7.09 -11.89 -38.46
C SER A 22 -7.26 -10.88 -37.31
N GLN A 23 -6.98 -9.59 -37.54
CA GLN A 23 -7.14 -8.55 -36.51
C GLN A 23 -8.57 -8.04 -36.44
N THR A 24 -9.04 -7.81 -35.21
CA THR A 24 -10.35 -7.23 -34.93
C THR A 24 -10.16 -5.87 -34.26
N TYR A 25 -10.80 -4.86 -34.81
CA TYR A 25 -10.73 -3.48 -34.36
C TYR A 25 -12.04 -3.08 -33.67
N HIS A 26 -11.91 -2.40 -32.55
CA HIS A 26 -13.03 -1.91 -31.76
C HIS A 26 -12.83 -0.41 -31.50
N SER A 27 -13.85 0.41 -31.77
CA SER A 27 -13.90 1.78 -31.29
C SER A 27 -14.62 1.84 -29.97
N VAL A 28 -14.18 2.76 -29.12
CA VAL A 28 -14.76 3.01 -27.82
C VAL A 28 -15.11 4.48 -27.74
N SER A 29 -16.38 4.78 -27.47
CA SER A 29 -16.92 6.14 -27.45
C SER A 29 -17.67 6.38 -26.15
N GLY A 30 -17.62 7.61 -25.63
CA GLY A 30 -18.33 7.97 -24.41
C GLY A 30 -17.96 9.35 -23.91
N SER A 31 -18.44 9.70 -22.72
CA SER A 31 -18.16 10.99 -22.10
C SER A 31 -16.79 11.00 -21.41
N LEU A 32 -16.21 12.19 -21.23
CA LEU A 32 -14.94 12.36 -20.53
C LEU A 32 -14.93 11.75 -19.11
N PRO A 33 -15.98 11.88 -18.28
CA PRO A 33 -16.03 11.22 -16.98
C PRO A 33 -16.00 9.68 -17.05
N ALA A 34 -16.55 9.09 -18.11
CA ALA A 34 -16.46 7.64 -18.33
C ALA A 34 -15.03 7.22 -18.70
N LEU A 35 -14.34 8.02 -19.50
CA LEU A 35 -12.92 7.79 -19.83
C LEU A 35 -12.04 7.89 -18.57
N GLN A 36 -12.31 8.83 -17.67
CA GLN A 36 -11.58 8.95 -16.41
C GLN A 36 -11.74 7.69 -15.54
N ARG A 37 -12.98 7.23 -15.35
CA ARG A 37 -13.26 5.98 -14.60
C ARG A 37 -12.57 4.76 -15.22
N PHE A 38 -12.49 4.72 -16.54
CA PHE A 38 -11.81 3.66 -17.26
C PHE A 38 -10.30 3.66 -16.98
N ALA A 39 -9.66 4.83 -17.00
CA ALA A 39 -8.24 4.96 -16.64
C ALA A 39 -7.99 4.50 -15.19
N ASP A 40 -8.83 4.96 -14.25
CA ASP A 40 -8.73 4.56 -12.83
C ASP A 40 -8.87 3.04 -12.65
N ALA A 41 -9.78 2.42 -13.40
CA ALA A 41 -9.99 0.97 -13.36
C ALA A 41 -8.80 0.17 -13.93
N ILE A 42 -8.15 0.66 -14.99
CA ILE A 42 -6.92 0.07 -15.53
C ILE A 42 -5.80 0.14 -14.49
N GLU A 43 -5.61 1.30 -13.84
CA GLU A 43 -4.57 1.47 -12.82
C GLU A 43 -4.79 0.56 -11.61
N ALA A 44 -6.04 0.43 -11.16
CA ALA A 44 -6.40 -0.48 -10.07
C ALA A 44 -6.05 -1.94 -10.41
N GLN A 45 -6.39 -2.40 -11.62
CA GLN A 45 -6.08 -3.76 -12.05
C GLN A 45 -4.58 -4.00 -12.26
N ALA A 46 -3.86 -3.02 -12.81
CA ALA A 46 -2.40 -3.10 -12.95
C ALA A 46 -1.71 -3.20 -11.58
N ARG A 47 -2.19 -2.44 -10.59
CA ARG A 47 -1.71 -2.50 -9.21
C ARG A 47 -1.94 -3.89 -8.62
N GLU A 48 -3.13 -4.44 -8.77
CA GLU A 48 -3.52 -5.73 -8.20
C GLU A 48 -2.73 -6.90 -8.79
N GLY A 49 -2.55 -6.91 -10.12
CA GLY A 49 -1.66 -7.88 -10.79
C GLY A 49 -0.20 -7.77 -10.32
N SER A 50 0.31 -6.55 -10.12
CA SER A 50 1.66 -6.34 -9.60
C SER A 50 1.82 -6.79 -8.14
N ALA A 51 0.78 -6.64 -7.32
CA ALA A 51 0.76 -7.10 -5.94
C ALA A 51 0.77 -8.63 -5.88
N ALA A 52 -0.06 -9.30 -6.70
CA ALA A 52 -0.08 -10.75 -6.80
C ALA A 52 1.27 -11.34 -7.28
N LEU A 53 1.93 -10.69 -8.25
CA LEU A 53 3.28 -11.08 -8.69
C LEU A 53 4.31 -10.92 -7.56
N ARG A 54 4.26 -9.80 -6.84
CA ARG A 54 5.15 -9.54 -5.70
C ARG A 54 4.93 -10.53 -4.56
N ASP A 55 3.70 -10.92 -4.30
CA ASP A 55 3.37 -11.91 -3.27
C ASP A 55 3.86 -13.30 -3.66
N SER A 56 3.65 -13.69 -4.92
CA SER A 56 4.18 -14.94 -5.48
C SER A 56 5.72 -15.01 -5.41
N LEU A 57 6.41 -13.90 -5.69
CA LEU A 57 7.86 -13.78 -5.51
C LEU A 57 8.28 -13.88 -4.04
N ARG A 58 7.48 -13.35 -3.12
CA ARG A 58 7.75 -13.37 -1.67
C ARG A 58 7.62 -14.78 -1.08
N CYS A 59 6.69 -15.59 -1.60
CA CYS A 59 6.53 -17.00 -1.22
C CYS A 59 7.58 -17.93 -1.85
N HIS A 60 8.28 -17.48 -2.89
CA HIS A 60 9.37 -18.22 -3.54
C HIS A 60 10.78 -17.81 -3.11
N ALA A 61 10.91 -16.89 -2.14
CA ALA A 61 12.19 -16.63 -1.52
C ALA A 61 12.68 -17.91 -0.81
N PRO A 62 13.84 -18.48 -1.19
CA PRO A 62 14.34 -19.68 -0.55
C PRO A 62 14.53 -19.39 0.95
N PRO A 63 14.19 -20.34 1.84
CA PRO A 63 14.39 -20.14 3.27
C PRO A 63 15.86 -19.79 3.48
N ALA A 64 16.11 -18.63 4.09
CA ALA A 64 17.44 -18.20 4.46
C ALA A 64 18.10 -19.37 5.20
N ARG A 65 19.17 -19.92 4.60
CA ARG A 65 19.93 -21.02 5.19
C ARG A 65 20.28 -20.56 6.61
N PRO A 66 19.85 -21.25 7.67
CA PRO A 66 20.22 -20.86 9.01
C PRO A 66 21.75 -20.92 9.06
N ALA A 67 22.38 -19.75 9.24
CA ALA A 67 23.80 -19.68 9.51
C ALA A 67 24.06 -20.63 10.69
N ALA A 68 24.85 -21.67 10.44
CA ALA A 68 25.12 -22.73 11.38
C ALA A 68 25.68 -22.10 12.66
N SER A 69 24.82 -21.96 13.67
CA SER A 69 25.25 -21.59 15.01
C SER A 69 25.90 -22.82 15.62
N THR A 70 27.22 -22.91 15.45
CA THR A 70 28.06 -23.78 16.27
C THR A 70 27.88 -23.36 17.73
N ARG A 71 26.96 -24.05 18.41
CA ARG A 71 26.86 -24.04 19.87
C ARG A 71 28.10 -24.70 20.44
N LEU A 72 29.10 -23.90 20.82
CA LEU A 72 30.14 -24.33 21.74
C LEU A 72 29.67 -24.01 23.17
N ARG A 73 29.22 -25.02 23.90
CA ARG A 73 29.04 -24.94 25.37
C ARG A 73 30.34 -25.37 26.05
N LYS A 74 30.91 -24.49 26.88
CA LYS A 74 31.48 -24.76 28.23
C LYS A 74 32.28 -23.51 28.65
N GLY A 75 31.74 -22.70 29.56
CA GLY A 75 32.17 -22.69 30.97
C GLY A 75 33.13 -21.49 31.15
N ALA A 76 32.95 -20.53 32.04
CA ALA A 76 32.62 -20.63 33.45
C ALA A 76 32.18 -19.24 33.98
N ARG A 77 31.37 -19.25 35.05
CA ARG A 77 31.48 -18.47 36.31
C ARG A 77 31.89 -16.98 36.14
N TRP A 78 31.13 -15.97 36.58
CA TRP A 78 30.71 -15.66 37.95
C TRP A 78 29.60 -14.59 37.94
N LEU A 79 28.55 -14.74 38.77
CA LEU A 79 27.82 -13.62 39.41
C LEU A 79 28.47 -13.37 40.79
N PRO A 80 28.34 -12.22 41.49
CA PRO A 80 27.19 -11.27 41.55
C PRO A 80 27.66 -9.78 41.53
N MET A 81 26.87 -8.70 41.61
CA MET A 81 26.02 -8.22 42.70
C MET A 81 25.25 -6.94 42.28
N ARG A 82 23.98 -6.90 42.67
CA ARG A 82 23.18 -5.79 43.27
C ARG A 82 23.70 -4.35 43.14
N ARG A 83 22.82 -3.44 42.68
CA ARG A 83 22.05 -2.50 43.55
C ARG A 83 21.01 -1.70 42.74
N ARG A 84 19.76 -1.72 43.20
CA ARG A 84 18.70 -0.71 42.95
C ARG A 84 18.92 0.46 43.93
N PRO A 85 18.55 1.71 43.58
CA PRO A 85 17.23 2.24 43.98
C PRO A 85 16.59 3.10 42.86
N SER A 86 15.32 2.93 42.51
CA SER A 86 14.14 3.60 43.10
C SER A 86 14.25 5.13 43.24
N GLY A 87 13.70 5.85 42.25
CA GLY A 87 13.43 7.28 42.31
C GLY A 87 12.09 7.59 41.63
N ARG A 88 11.00 7.43 42.39
CA ARG A 88 9.69 8.02 42.08
C ARG A 88 9.84 9.54 42.16
N ARG A 89 9.41 10.28 41.15
CA ARG A 89 8.80 11.60 41.39
C ARG A 89 7.60 11.77 40.46
N LEU A 90 6.48 12.06 41.12
CA LEU A 90 5.17 12.34 40.55
C LEU A 90 5.19 13.70 39.84
N GLN A 91 4.21 13.85 38.94
CA GLN A 91 3.84 15.00 38.12
C GLN A 91 3.67 16.32 38.93
N PRO A 92 3.48 17.48 38.27
CA PRO A 92 2.11 17.85 37.87
C PRO A 92 1.99 18.55 36.51
N ALA A 93 0.74 18.56 36.04
CA ALA A 93 0.23 19.33 34.92
C ALA A 93 0.29 20.85 35.17
N SER A 94 0.49 21.60 34.09
CA SER A 94 0.00 22.98 33.91
C SER A 94 -0.52 23.04 32.47
N SER A 95 -1.83 23.20 32.22
CA SER A 95 -2.54 24.49 32.28
C SER A 95 -1.77 25.52 31.43
N GLN A 96 -2.25 26.06 30.31
CA GLN A 96 -3.62 26.40 29.92
C GLN A 96 -3.61 26.88 28.44
N PRO A 97 -4.79 27.20 27.85
CA PRO A 97 -5.01 27.50 26.45
C PRO A 97 -4.77 28.99 26.12
N ASN A 98 -4.50 29.29 24.86
CA ASN A 98 -4.68 30.61 24.24
C ASN A 98 -4.42 30.44 22.72
N ALA A 99 -5.05 31.13 21.79
CA ALA A 99 -6.05 32.17 21.86
C ALA A 99 -6.81 32.17 20.53
N VAL A 100 -8.07 32.56 20.66
CA VAL A 100 -8.92 33.08 19.59
C VAL A 100 -8.15 34.14 18.78
N SER A 101 -8.22 34.07 17.45
CA SER A 101 -8.33 35.29 16.65
C SER A 101 -9.13 35.01 15.38
N ARG A 102 -10.42 35.32 15.52
CA ARG A 102 -11.30 35.68 14.42
C ARG A 102 -10.71 36.90 13.73
N HIS A 103 -10.45 36.82 12.42
CA HIS A 103 -10.56 38.00 11.58
C HIS A 103 -11.69 37.78 10.59
N ALA A 104 -12.80 38.40 10.95
CA ALA A 104 -13.91 38.70 10.09
C ALA A 104 -13.55 39.84 9.13
N ARG A 105 -14.21 39.81 7.97
CA ARG A 105 -14.64 40.93 7.13
C ARG A 105 -13.60 41.91 6.56
N ALA A 106 -13.64 42.03 5.24
CA ALA A 106 -13.95 43.27 4.52
C ALA A 106 -14.57 42.82 3.18
N THR A 107 -15.89 42.96 3.01
CA THR A 107 -16.56 43.99 2.17
C THR A 107 -16.17 43.91 0.70
#